data_AF-A0A1J4T427-F1
#
_entry.id   AF-A0A1J4T427-F1
#
_cell.length_a   1.000
_cell.length_b   1.000
_cell.length_c   1.000
_cell.angle_alpha   90.00
_cell.angle_beta   90.00
_cell.angle_gamma   90.00
#
_symmetry.space_group_name_H-M   'P 1'
#
loop_
_entity.id
_entity.type
_entity.pdbx_description
1 polymer ?
#
loop_
_entity_poly.entity_id
_entity_poly.type
_entity_poly.pdbx_seq_one_letter_code
_entity_poly.pdbx_strand_id
1 'polypeptide(L)'
;MPVSKKKFLALAAVITAGTWSAYFISYGMPPADVVRKLSGLRLSLELYRQQYKRLPASFEETLRAGTLEAPPELKLSGHLKRASVKDTGAMVIKDTGGWAYVNNPQDPDFGLLYIDCSHKDLKGRFWSEF
;
A
#
# COMPACT_ATOMS: atom_id res chain seq x y z
N MET A 1 -39.37 11.06 -29.99
CA MET A 1 -39.76 11.14 -28.57
C MET A 1 -38.67 11.90 -27.80
N PRO A 2 -38.97 13.05 -27.18
CA PRO A 2 -37.94 13.82 -26.46
C PRO A 2 -37.51 13.07 -25.20
N VAL A 3 -36.22 12.76 -25.10
CA VAL A 3 -35.63 12.21 -23.88
C VAL A 3 -35.83 13.22 -22.76
N SER A 4 -36.50 12.79 -21.68
CA SER A 4 -36.73 13.63 -20.49
C SER A 4 -35.39 14.18 -19.97
N LYS A 5 -35.32 15.50 -19.74
CA LYS A 5 -34.12 16.17 -19.16
C LYS A 5 -33.59 15.43 -17.92
N LYS A 6 -34.46 14.82 -17.12
CA LYS A 6 -34.08 14.00 -15.95
C LYS A 6 -33.31 12.73 -16.33
N LYS A 7 -33.71 12.06 -17.42
CA LYS A 7 -32.99 10.88 -17.95
C LYS A 7 -31.63 11.28 -18.54
N PHE A 8 -31.54 12.45 -19.17
CA PHE A 8 -30.28 12.97 -19.71
C PHE A 8 -29.29 13.36 -18.60
N LEU A 9 -29.76 14.03 -17.54
CA LEU A 9 -28.96 14.37 -16.36
C LEU A 9 -28.50 13.12 -15.59
N ALA A 10 -29.37 12.11 -15.43
CA ALA A 10 -28.99 10.84 -14.80
C ALA A 10 -27.93 10.09 -15.60
N LEU A 11 -28.05 10.04 -16.94
CA LEU A 11 -27.06 9.41 -17.80
C LEU A 11 -25.71 10.16 -17.77
N ALA A 12 -25.75 11.50 -17.81
CA ALA A 12 -24.54 12.32 -17.72
C ALA A 12 -23.83 12.11 -16.37
N ALA A 13 -24.56 12.03 -15.26
CA ALA A 13 -24.01 11.76 -13.93
C ALA A 13 -23.37 10.36 -13.81
N VAL A 14 -23.95 9.34 -14.44
CA VAL A 14 -23.37 7.98 -14.47
C VAL A 14 -22.09 7.96 -15.29
N ILE A 15 -22.06 8.63 -16.44
CA ILE A 15 -20.86 8.71 -17.28
C ILE A 15 -19.73 9.43 -16.55
N THR A 16 -20.00 10.58 -15.93
CA THR A 16 -18.97 11.33 -15.19
C THR A 16 -18.49 10.58 -13.94
N ALA A 17 -19.39 9.91 -13.21
CA ALA A 17 -18.99 9.05 -12.09
C ALA A 17 -18.14 7.85 -12.56
N GLY A 18 -18.49 7.24 -13.69
CA GLY A 18 -17.74 6.13 -14.29
C GLY A 18 -16.34 6.54 -14.74
N THR A 19 -16.21 7.65 -15.46
CA THR A 19 -14.90 8.15 -15.93
C THR A 19 -14.01 8.60 -14.78
N TRP A 20 -14.58 9.27 -13.77
CA TRP A 20 -13.84 9.66 -12.57
C TRP A 20 -13.34 8.45 -11.78
N SER A 21 -14.18 7.42 -11.63
CA SER A 21 -13.82 6.18 -10.94
C SER A 21 -12.70 5.43 -11.68
N ALA A 22 -12.80 5.33 -13.01
CA ALA A 22 -11.76 4.71 -13.85
C ALA A 22 -10.43 5.47 -13.74
N TYR A 23 -10.48 6.81 -13.80
CA TYR A 23 -9.30 7.65 -13.61
C TYR A 23 -8.65 7.43 -12.24
N PHE A 24 -9.44 7.47 -11.16
CA PHE A 24 -8.93 7.29 -9.80
C PHE A 24 -8.28 5.92 -9.56
N ILE A 25 -8.84 4.85 -10.15
CA ILE A 25 -8.25 3.50 -10.06
C ILE A 25 -6.94 3.44 -10.86
N SER A 26 -6.92 4.02 -12.07
CA SER A 26 -5.72 4.04 -12.93
C SER A 26 -4.57 4.90 -12.39
N TYR A 27 -4.87 5.90 -11.55
CA TYR A 27 -3.84 6.75 -10.96
C TYR A 27 -3.02 6.01 -9.90
N GLY A 28 -1.70 6.17 -9.96
CA GLY A 28 -0.75 5.71 -8.95
C GLY A 28 0.23 6.82 -8.60
N MET A 29 0.76 6.77 -7.39
CA MET A 29 1.80 7.70 -6.97
C MET A 29 3.13 7.43 -7.71
N PRO A 30 4.02 8.44 -7.85
CA PRO A 30 5.30 8.25 -8.50
C PRO A 30 6.16 7.17 -7.81
N PRO A 31 6.91 6.34 -8.56
CA PRO A 31 7.71 5.28 -7.95
C PRO A 31 8.75 5.75 -6.93
N ALA A 32 9.34 6.92 -7.12
CA ALA A 32 10.26 7.50 -6.15
C ALA A 32 9.58 7.74 -4.79
N ASP A 33 8.31 8.16 -4.78
CA ASP A 33 7.55 8.37 -3.54
C ASP A 33 7.21 7.06 -2.84
N VAL A 34 6.85 6.02 -3.61
CA VAL A 34 6.60 4.68 -3.06
C VAL A 34 7.85 4.17 -2.34
N VAL A 35 9.00 4.20 -3.03
CA VAL A 35 10.27 3.71 -2.48
C VAL A 35 10.71 4.53 -1.27
N ARG A 36 10.58 5.86 -1.31
CA ARG A 36 10.90 6.72 -0.17
C ARG A 36 10.05 6.39 1.06
N LYS A 37 8.76 6.14 0.88
CA LYS A 37 7.85 5.74 1.97
C LYS A 37 8.19 4.36 2.52
N LEU A 38 8.51 3.40 1.65
CA LEU A 38 8.97 2.08 2.06
C LEU A 38 10.27 2.16 2.89
N SER A 39 11.24 2.96 2.44
CA SER A 39 12.47 3.21 3.20
C SER A 39 12.20 3.83 4.57
N GLY A 40 11.24 4.75 4.69
CA GLY A 40 10.83 5.33 5.97
C GLY A 40 10.24 4.28 6.92
N LEU A 41 9.38 3.38 6.41
CA LEU A 41 8.86 2.27 7.20
C LEU A 41 9.98 1.30 7.64
N ARG A 42 10.92 0.96 6.75
CA ARG A 42 12.07 0.10 7.10
C ARG A 42 12.98 0.76 8.13
N LEU A 43 13.18 2.07 8.05
CA LEU A 43 13.92 2.81 9.07
C LEU A 43 13.22 2.72 10.44
N SER A 44 11.89 2.79 10.49
CA SER A 44 11.16 2.64 11.77
C SER A 44 11.37 1.26 12.41
N LEU A 45 11.43 0.20 11.60
CA LEU A 45 11.75 -1.16 12.09
C LEU A 45 13.17 -1.22 12.65
N GLU A 46 14.14 -0.55 12.01
CA GLU A 46 15.51 -0.51 12.49
C GLU A 46 15.63 0.30 13.78
N LEU A 47 14.95 1.44 13.91
CA LEU A 47 14.88 2.21 15.16
C LEU A 47 14.30 1.37 16.30
N TYR A 48 13.21 0.64 16.02
CA TYR A 48 12.62 -0.30 16.97
C TYR A 48 13.64 -1.36 17.40
N ARG A 49 14.32 -1.98 16.43
CA ARG A 49 15.34 -2.99 16.69
C ARG A 49 16.49 -2.46 17.54
N GLN A 50 16.94 -1.23 17.29
CA GLN A 50 18.01 -0.60 18.06
C GLN A 50 17.59 -0.33 19.50
N GLN A 51 16.35 0.09 19.72
CA GLN A 51 15.80 0.39 21.04
C GLN A 51 15.54 -0.86 21.88
N TYR A 52 14.88 -1.88 21.30
CA TYR A 52 14.42 -3.07 22.04
C TYR A 52 15.31 -4.31 21.85
N LYS A 53 16.35 -4.22 21.01
CA LYS A 53 17.27 -5.32 20.68
C LYS A 53 16.58 -6.56 20.08
N ARG A 54 15.39 -6.39 19.50
CA ARG A 54 14.63 -7.42 18.79
C ARG A 54 13.78 -6.80 17.68
N LEU A 55 13.37 -7.61 16.72
CA LEU A 55 12.33 -7.21 15.77
C LEU A 55 10.94 -7.20 16.47
N PRO A 56 10.00 -6.37 16.00
CA PRO A 56 8.64 -6.37 16.54
C PRO A 56 7.89 -7.65 16.16
N ALA A 57 7.02 -8.18 17.03
CA ALA A 57 6.22 -9.37 16.70
C ALA A 57 4.97 -9.02 15.85
N SER A 58 4.66 -7.74 15.74
CA SER A 58 3.62 -7.16 14.88
C SER A 58 4.04 -5.76 14.45
N PHE A 59 3.67 -5.32 13.26
CA PHE A 59 4.08 -3.98 12.81
C PHE A 59 3.54 -2.87 13.73
N GLU A 60 2.39 -3.08 14.36
CA GLU A 60 1.77 -2.16 15.32
C GLU A 60 2.66 -1.81 16.52
N GLU A 61 3.61 -2.67 16.91
CA GLU A 61 4.57 -2.34 17.95
C GLU A 61 5.44 -1.13 17.60
N THR A 62 5.72 -0.87 16.31
CA THR A 62 6.47 0.32 15.87
C THR A 62 5.70 1.62 16.15
N LEU A 63 4.37 1.57 16.04
CA LEU A 63 3.49 2.69 16.33
C LEU A 63 3.41 2.95 17.84
N ARG A 64 3.19 1.89 18.61
CA ARG A 64 3.12 1.97 20.08
C ARG A 64 4.44 2.44 20.70
N ALA A 65 5.57 2.04 20.12
CA ALA A 65 6.89 2.47 20.54
C ALA A 65 7.24 3.92 20.14
N GLY A 66 6.45 4.56 19.28
CA GLY A 66 6.73 5.91 18.77
C GLY A 66 7.87 5.97 17.75
N THR A 67 8.39 4.82 17.30
CA THR A 67 9.39 4.75 16.21
C THR A 67 8.80 5.06 14.84
N LEU A 68 7.46 5.02 14.73
CA LEU A 68 6.68 5.49 13.60
C LEU A 68 5.41 6.16 14.13
N GLU A 69 5.05 7.33 13.63
CA GLU A 69 3.82 8.03 14.04
C GLU A 69 2.58 7.39 13.40
N ALA A 70 2.61 7.17 12.09
CA ALA A 70 1.55 6.50 11.34
C ALA A 70 2.12 5.87 10.06
N PRO A 71 1.51 4.77 9.54
CA PRO A 71 1.92 4.22 8.25
C PRO A 71 1.61 5.23 7.13
N PRO A 72 2.56 5.49 6.21
CA PRO A 72 2.34 6.42 5.12
C PRO A 72 1.32 5.83 4.13
N GLU A 73 0.51 6.70 3.54
CA GLU A 73 -0.41 6.28 2.48
C GLU A 73 0.36 5.75 1.26
N LEU A 74 -0.15 4.65 0.71
CA LEU A 74 0.24 4.02 -0.55
C LEU A 74 -0.93 4.07 -1.52
N LYS A 75 -0.69 4.55 -2.74
CA LYS A 75 -1.63 4.46 -3.86
C LYS A 75 -0.88 3.95 -5.07
N LEU A 76 -1.10 2.69 -5.40
CA LEU A 76 -0.61 2.10 -6.65
C LEU A 76 -1.69 2.19 -7.73
N SER A 77 -1.27 2.23 -8.99
CA SER A 77 -2.18 2.09 -10.12
C SER A 77 -2.88 0.73 -10.05
N GLY A 78 -4.19 0.69 -10.32
CA GLY A 78 -5.01 -0.52 -10.22
C GLY A 78 -5.50 -0.83 -8.81
N HIS A 79 -4.98 -0.15 -7.78
CA HIS A 79 -5.28 -0.45 -6.37
C HIS A 79 -5.94 0.71 -5.63
N LEU A 80 -6.73 0.40 -4.59
CA LEU A 80 -7.24 1.42 -3.68
C LEU A 80 -6.11 1.97 -2.80
N LYS A 81 -6.29 3.19 -2.31
CA LYS A 81 -5.36 3.80 -1.36
C LYS A 81 -5.35 3.02 -0.03
N ARG A 82 -4.17 2.74 0.52
CA ARG A 82 -3.97 2.03 1.79
C ARG A 82 -3.04 2.83 2.70
N ALA A 83 -3.35 2.89 4.00
CA ALA A 83 -2.55 3.59 5.02
C ALA A 83 -2.28 2.69 6.23
N SER A 84 -2.13 1.39 5.98
CA SER A 84 -1.96 0.36 7.00
C SER A 84 -0.92 -0.66 6.55
N VAL A 85 -0.17 -1.22 7.49
CA VAL A 85 0.70 -2.38 7.25
C VAL A 85 -0.02 -3.63 7.71
N LYS A 86 -0.03 -4.66 6.87
CA LYS A 86 -0.64 -5.95 7.19
C LYS A 86 0.42 -6.93 7.66
N ASP A 87 0.22 -7.49 8.84
CA ASP A 87 1.05 -8.60 9.31
C ASP A 87 0.73 -9.89 8.54
N THR A 88 1.78 -10.64 8.21
CA THR A 88 1.73 -11.86 7.42
C THR A 88 2.70 -12.90 7.99
N GLY A 89 2.33 -14.17 7.92
CA GLY A 89 3.17 -15.25 8.46
C GLY A 89 4.37 -15.64 7.60
N ALA A 90 4.42 -15.17 6.35
CA ALA A 90 5.47 -15.43 5.36
C ALA A 90 5.36 -14.40 4.22
N MET A 91 6.41 -14.25 3.42
CA MET A 91 6.36 -13.42 2.21
C MET A 91 5.41 -14.04 1.16
N VAL A 92 4.24 -13.42 0.98
CA VAL A 92 3.25 -13.84 -0.02
C VAL A 92 2.67 -12.62 -0.73
N ILE A 93 2.65 -12.65 -2.06
CA ILE A 93 2.02 -11.61 -2.89
C ILE A 93 0.56 -11.98 -3.13
N LYS A 94 -0.35 -11.26 -2.48
CA LYS A 94 -1.81 -11.34 -2.60
C LYS A 94 -2.40 -10.19 -3.44
N ASP A 95 -1.55 -9.31 -3.94
CA ASP A 95 -1.91 -8.17 -4.78
C ASP A 95 -2.94 -7.25 -4.13
N THR A 96 -2.72 -6.87 -2.86
CA THR A 96 -3.61 -5.95 -2.14
C THR A 96 -3.33 -4.47 -2.41
N GLY A 97 -2.18 -4.16 -3.05
CA GLY A 97 -1.70 -2.81 -3.26
C GLY A 97 -1.27 -2.09 -1.98
N GLY A 98 -0.99 -2.85 -0.91
CA GLY A 98 -0.68 -2.35 0.43
C GLY A 98 0.75 -2.68 0.88
N TRP A 99 1.06 -2.27 2.10
CA TRP A 99 2.29 -2.67 2.80
C TRP A 99 2.06 -3.99 3.54
N ALA A 100 3.06 -4.87 3.55
CA ALA A 100 3.01 -6.13 4.28
C ALA A 100 4.30 -6.36 5.08
N TYR A 101 4.15 -6.91 6.28
CA TYR A 101 5.24 -7.22 7.21
C TYR A 101 5.23 -8.71 7.54
N VAL A 102 6.37 -9.39 7.43
CA VAL A 102 6.53 -10.79 7.83
C VAL A 102 6.79 -10.83 9.33
N ASN A 103 5.78 -11.26 10.09
CA ASN A 103 5.76 -11.15 11.55
C ASN A 103 5.94 -12.50 12.27
N ASN A 104 6.18 -13.58 11.53
CA ASN A 104 6.43 -14.91 12.08
C ASN A 104 7.92 -15.12 12.39
N PRO A 105 8.33 -15.25 13.67
CA PRO A 105 9.74 -15.42 14.03
C PRO A 105 10.40 -16.71 13.54
N GLN A 106 9.60 -17.68 13.07
CA GLN A 106 10.10 -18.94 12.50
C GLN A 106 10.32 -18.88 10.99
N ASP A 107 9.86 -17.81 10.33
CA ASP A 107 10.04 -17.63 8.90
C ASP A 107 11.43 -17.02 8.60
N PRO A 108 12.16 -17.49 7.58
CA PRO A 108 13.46 -16.92 7.22
C PRO A 108 13.39 -15.44 6.84
N ASP A 109 12.22 -14.96 6.38
CA ASP A 109 11.98 -13.56 6.03
C ASP A 109 11.43 -12.75 7.22
N PHE A 110 11.47 -13.26 8.45
CA PHE A 110 11.01 -12.51 9.63
C PHE A 110 11.62 -11.11 9.70
N GLY A 111 10.78 -10.09 9.78
CA GLY A 111 11.22 -8.70 9.75
C GLY A 111 11.16 -8.04 8.36
N LEU A 112 10.90 -8.81 7.30
CA LEU A 112 10.76 -8.28 5.96
C LEU A 112 9.52 -7.37 5.88
N LEU A 113 9.72 -6.16 5.35
CA LEU A 113 8.66 -5.26 4.96
C LEU A 113 8.71 -5.07 3.44
N TYR A 114 7.58 -5.34 2.78
CA TYR A 114 7.47 -5.35 1.33
C TYR A 114 6.15 -4.74 0.86
N ILE A 115 6.05 -4.53 -0.46
CA ILE A 115 4.84 -4.07 -1.13
C ILE A 115 4.08 -5.28 -1.65
N ASP A 116 2.86 -5.49 -1.16
CA ASP A 116 1.99 -6.58 -1.58
C ASP A 116 1.28 -6.24 -2.89
N CYS A 117 1.99 -6.34 -4.00
CA CYS A 117 1.49 -6.01 -5.33
C CYS A 117 2.20 -6.83 -6.42
N SER A 118 1.43 -7.45 -7.32
CA SER A 118 1.96 -8.22 -8.45
C SER A 118 2.15 -7.38 -9.72
N HIS A 119 1.83 -6.09 -9.68
CA HIS A 119 2.03 -5.19 -10.82
C HIS A 119 3.46 -4.65 -10.88
N LYS A 120 3.83 -4.12 -12.05
CA LYS A 120 5.14 -3.51 -12.30
C LYS A 120 5.12 -2.00 -12.15
N ASP A 121 6.26 -1.41 -11.79
CA ASP A 121 6.52 0.01 -11.89
C ASP A 121 6.67 0.45 -13.36
N LEU A 122 6.81 1.76 -13.61
CA LEU A 122 7.01 2.31 -14.95
C LEU A 122 8.31 1.85 -15.62
N LYS A 123 9.23 1.22 -14.88
CA LYS A 123 10.49 0.67 -15.37
C LYS A 123 10.44 -0.85 -15.56
N GLY A 124 9.28 -1.47 -15.34
CA GLY A 124 9.08 -2.90 -15.55
C GLY A 124 9.50 -3.80 -14.39
N ARG A 125 9.82 -3.25 -13.21
CA ARG A 125 10.16 -4.00 -11.99
C ARG A 125 8.92 -4.28 -11.16
N PHE A 126 8.81 -5.45 -10.55
CA PHE A 126 7.65 -5.73 -9.69
C PHE A 126 7.70 -4.87 -8.43
N TRP A 127 6.54 -4.39 -7.97
CA TRP A 127 6.47 -3.62 -6.72
C TRP A 127 6.98 -4.43 -5.52
N SER A 128 6.77 -5.74 -5.51
CA SER A 128 7.25 -6.64 -4.46
C SER A 128 8.78 -6.81 -4.41
N GLU A 129 9.51 -6.35 -5.42
CA GLU A 129 10.99 -6.45 -5.48
C GLU A 129 11.71 -5.27 -4.83
N PHE A 130 10.96 -4.22 -4.43
CA PHE A 130 11.53 -3.07 -3.72
C PHE A 130 11.66 -3.32 -2.23
#